data_AF-A0A7C7ZNI2-F1
#
_entry.id   AF-A0A7C7ZNI2-F1
#
_cell.length_a   1.000
_cell.length_b   1.000
_cell.length_c   1.000
_cell.angle_alpha   90.00
_cell.angle_beta   90.00
_cell.angle_gamma   90.00
#
_symmetry.space_group_name_H-M   'P 1'
#
loop_
_entity.id
_entity.type
_entity.pdbx_description
1 polymer ?
#
loop_
_entity_poly.entity_id
_entity_poly.type
_entity_poly.pdbx_seq_one_letter_code
_entity_poly.pdbx_strand_id
1 'polypeptide(L)'
;KAGMQTSYSKYETIGLKHRGKYQQLNTNILQIENEYYASVRPKPSVEEGKKPLDALNDSGIDYIELRSIDINPLSPLGIDKDQIYFLEAFMLFCLLESSPAISSRGQFEIDNNDRLVAHEGRKPGLKLMHQGQSTSLKKCGEDLCKKIESCAQLLSKEHCNAVNDIARRIDNPDLTPSAITLSQMKDRSQGFFDYINSFAKQYRIDFLSHEIDQQHFNYLDKQAQFSCEKQAEIERADDVSFDQFLVDYFKQSPCDEP
;
A
#
# COMPACT_ATOMS: atom_id res chain seq x y z
N LYS A 1 8.20 2.58 17.66
CA LYS A 1 7.93 3.53 18.77
C LYS A 1 8.77 4.80 18.67
N ALA A 2 10.10 4.73 18.54
CA ALA A 2 11.01 5.89 18.53
C ALA A 2 10.56 7.09 17.66
N GLY A 3 10.13 6.86 16.41
CA GLY A 3 9.65 7.95 15.54
C GLY A 3 8.45 8.73 16.10
N MET A 4 7.58 8.08 16.88
CA MET A 4 6.44 8.72 17.54
C MET A 4 6.79 9.42 18.87
N GLN A 5 8.04 9.31 19.31
CA GLN A 5 8.53 9.87 20.58
C GLN A 5 9.66 10.90 20.36
N THR A 6 10.12 11.04 19.12
CA THR A 6 11.23 11.94 18.79
C THR A 6 10.67 13.24 18.23
N SER A 7 10.84 14.36 18.92
CA SER A 7 10.40 15.66 18.41
C SER A 7 11.15 16.05 17.13
N TYR A 8 10.48 16.77 16.23
CA TYR A 8 11.07 17.28 14.99
C TYR A 8 10.90 18.79 14.87
N SER A 9 12.03 19.51 14.81
CA SER A 9 12.07 20.97 14.89
C SER A 9 11.25 21.70 13.82
N LYS A 10 11.12 21.14 12.61
CA LYS A 10 10.27 21.75 11.57
C LYS A 10 8.79 21.65 11.92
N TYR A 11 8.35 20.58 12.58
CA TYR A 11 6.96 20.43 13.02
C TYR A 11 6.66 21.26 14.27
N GLU A 12 7.63 21.43 15.16
CA GLU A 12 7.54 22.39 16.27
C GLU A 12 7.32 23.82 15.77
N THR A 13 8.01 24.20 14.68
CA THR A 13 7.87 25.54 14.08
C THR A 13 6.47 25.81 13.54
N ILE A 14 5.77 24.77 13.03
CA ILE A 14 4.37 24.87 12.60
C ILE A 14 3.46 25.13 13.82
N GLY A 15 3.79 24.53 14.97
CA GLY A 15 3.03 24.61 16.20
C GLY A 15 1.86 23.64 16.28
N LEU A 16 1.43 23.33 17.50
CA LEU A 16 0.37 22.36 17.76
C LEU A 16 -1.03 22.94 17.51
N LYS A 17 -1.27 24.19 17.93
CA LYS A 17 -2.54 24.91 17.78
C LYS A 17 -2.32 26.27 17.12
N HIS A 18 -3.19 26.64 16.18
CA HIS A 18 -3.29 27.99 15.65
C HIS A 18 -4.69 28.55 15.95
N ARG A 19 -4.75 29.70 16.65
CA ARG A 19 -6.01 30.33 17.10
C ARG A 19 -6.95 29.36 17.83
N GLY A 20 -6.39 28.52 18.71
CA GLY A 20 -7.14 27.53 19.50
C GLY A 20 -7.52 26.25 18.76
N LYS A 21 -7.23 26.11 17.46
CA LYS A 21 -7.51 24.91 16.66
C LYS A 21 -6.25 24.07 16.46
N TYR A 22 -6.34 22.77 16.72
CA TYR A 22 -5.26 21.83 16.41
C TYR A 22 -4.88 21.87 14.93
N GLN A 23 -3.58 21.91 14.67
CA GLN A 23 -2.98 21.77 13.33
C GLN A 23 -2.31 20.40 13.16
N GLN A 24 -1.91 19.80 14.29
CA GLN A 24 -1.17 18.54 14.40
C GLN A 24 -1.61 17.85 15.70
N LEU A 25 -1.40 16.54 15.82
CA LEU A 25 -1.65 15.78 17.06
C LEU A 25 -0.50 15.92 18.07
N ASN A 26 0.73 15.97 17.56
CA ASN A 26 1.97 16.26 18.28
C ASN A 26 3.00 16.82 17.29
N THR A 27 4.25 17.05 17.72
CA THR A 27 5.34 17.58 16.88
C THR A 27 6.47 16.58 16.68
N ASN A 28 6.18 15.28 16.82
CA ASN A 28 7.15 14.20 16.66
C ASN A 28 7.39 13.87 15.18
N ILE A 29 8.47 13.14 14.88
CA ILE A 29 8.78 12.68 13.50
C ILE A 29 7.57 11.97 12.88
N LEU A 30 6.83 11.19 13.68
CA LEU A 30 5.55 10.61 13.32
C LEU A 30 4.51 11.00 14.38
N GLN A 31 3.33 11.46 13.98
CA GLN A 31 2.26 11.79 14.92
C GLN A 31 1.64 10.52 15.52
N ILE A 32 1.40 9.52 14.67
CA ILE A 32 0.91 8.19 15.00
C ILE A 32 1.58 7.17 14.09
N GLU A 33 1.48 5.89 14.39
CA GLU A 33 2.17 4.84 13.65
C GLU A 33 1.71 4.77 12.18
N ASN A 34 0.49 5.22 11.89
CA ASN A 34 -0.07 5.23 10.54
C ASN A 34 0.58 6.25 9.60
N GLU A 35 1.36 7.19 10.12
CA GLU A 35 2.15 8.12 9.31
C GLU A 35 3.43 7.47 8.76
N TYR A 36 3.79 6.27 9.23
CA TYR A 36 4.94 5.57 8.70
C TYR A 36 4.68 5.04 7.28
N TYR A 37 5.28 5.70 6.29
CA TYR A 37 5.25 5.29 4.90
C TYR A 37 6.18 4.09 4.67
N ALA A 38 5.59 2.94 4.36
CA ALA A 38 6.27 1.70 4.00
C ALA A 38 5.60 1.03 2.79
N SER A 39 6.38 0.28 2.01
CA SER A 39 5.90 -0.51 0.86
C SER A 39 5.04 -1.70 1.27
N VAL A 40 5.37 -2.31 2.41
CA VAL A 40 4.65 -3.42 3.03
C VAL A 40 4.55 -3.17 4.52
N ARG A 41 3.40 -3.48 5.12
CA ARG A 41 3.17 -3.29 6.56
C ARG A 41 2.63 -4.56 7.22
N PRO A 42 3.21 -5.01 8.33
CA PRO A 42 2.60 -6.04 9.15
C PRO A 42 1.37 -5.49 9.86
N LYS A 43 0.30 -6.27 9.93
CA LYS A 43 -0.97 -5.89 10.54
C LYS A 43 -1.38 -6.93 11.58
N PRO A 44 -1.78 -6.49 12.78
CA PRO A 44 -2.35 -7.39 13.78
C PRO A 44 -3.83 -7.63 13.47
N SER A 45 -4.43 -8.60 14.16
CA SER A 45 -5.89 -8.71 14.20
C SER A 45 -6.49 -7.44 14.80
N VAL A 46 -7.66 -7.04 14.28
CA VAL A 46 -8.31 -5.80 14.69
C VAL A 46 -8.95 -5.97 16.06
N GLU A 47 -8.39 -5.32 17.08
CA GLU A 47 -8.99 -5.16 18.41
C GLU A 47 -9.46 -3.70 18.56
N GLU A 48 -10.72 -3.50 18.92
CA GLU A 48 -11.31 -2.17 19.09
C GLU A 48 -10.63 -1.40 20.22
N GLY A 49 -10.30 -0.12 19.98
CA GLY A 49 -9.67 0.76 20.96
C GLY A 49 -8.17 0.53 21.20
N LYS A 50 -7.54 -0.48 20.58
CA LYS A 50 -6.11 -0.76 20.74
C LYS A 50 -5.29 -0.14 19.62
N LYS A 51 -4.14 0.44 19.96
CA LYS A 51 -3.22 0.99 18.96
C LYS A 51 -2.61 -0.16 18.14
N PRO A 52 -2.51 -0.03 16.81
CA PRO A 52 -1.91 -1.05 15.95
C PRO A 52 -0.55 -1.55 16.42
N LEU A 53 0.33 -0.68 16.94
CA LEU A 53 1.66 -1.11 17.38
C LEU A 53 1.61 -1.95 18.66
N ASP A 54 0.69 -1.64 19.57
CA ASP A 54 0.49 -2.41 20.80
C ASP A 54 -0.17 -3.76 20.48
N ALA A 55 -1.15 -3.79 19.58
CA ALA A 55 -1.74 -5.03 19.08
C ALA A 55 -0.72 -5.94 18.37
N LEU A 56 0.23 -5.38 17.61
CA LEU A 56 1.33 -6.14 17.01
C LEU A 56 2.27 -6.75 18.06
N ASN A 57 2.57 -6.02 19.13
CA ASN A 57 3.42 -6.53 20.21
C ASN A 57 2.76 -7.67 20.97
N ASP A 58 1.45 -7.58 21.21
CA ASP A 58 0.71 -8.55 22.02
C ASP A 58 0.32 -9.80 21.22
N SER A 59 -0.23 -9.62 20.02
CA SER A 59 -0.89 -10.68 19.25
C SER A 59 -0.08 -11.10 18.01
N GLY A 60 1.04 -10.43 17.72
CA GLY A 60 1.87 -10.71 16.56
C GLY A 60 1.26 -10.23 15.24
N ILE A 61 1.74 -10.80 14.13
CA ILE A 61 1.32 -10.46 12.77
C ILE A 61 0.19 -11.42 12.36
N ASP A 62 -0.96 -10.87 11.97
CA ASP A 62 -2.11 -11.61 11.45
C ASP A 62 -2.09 -11.64 9.92
N TYR A 63 -1.86 -10.48 9.30
CA TYR A 63 -1.73 -10.35 7.85
C TYR A 63 -0.71 -9.28 7.46
N ILE A 64 -0.42 -9.19 6.17
CA ILE A 64 0.42 -8.13 5.59
C ILE A 64 -0.41 -7.24 4.67
N GLU A 65 -0.09 -5.96 4.67
CA GLU A 65 -0.69 -4.97 3.78
C GLU A 65 0.36 -4.54 2.74
N LEU A 66 0.12 -4.87 1.46
CA LEU A 66 0.92 -4.39 0.34
C LEU A 66 0.43 -3.00 -0.08
N ARG A 67 1.33 -2.02 -0.12
CA ARG A 67 1.00 -0.59 -0.32
C ARG A 67 1.64 0.04 -1.55
N SER A 68 2.47 -0.71 -2.27
CA SER A 68 3.22 -0.23 -3.45
C SER A 68 2.51 -0.46 -4.78
N ILE A 69 1.21 -0.75 -4.78
CA ILE A 69 0.44 -1.02 -6.00
C ILE A 69 -0.25 0.26 -6.45
N ASP A 70 0.12 0.75 -7.62
CA ASP A 70 -0.58 1.86 -8.27
C ASP A 70 -1.98 1.42 -8.73
N ILE A 71 -2.92 2.36 -8.74
CA ILE A 71 -4.23 2.15 -9.37
C ILE A 71 -4.02 1.87 -10.85
N ASN A 72 -4.52 0.73 -11.32
CA ASN A 72 -4.54 0.36 -12.73
C ASN A 72 -5.68 1.10 -13.45
N PRO A 73 -5.40 2.14 -14.27
CA PRO A 73 -6.44 2.91 -14.93
C PRO A 73 -7.14 2.14 -16.05
N LEU A 74 -6.59 0.99 -16.46
CA LEU A 74 -7.15 0.12 -17.50
C LEU A 74 -8.13 -0.90 -16.93
N SER A 75 -8.25 -1.00 -15.60
CA SER A 75 -9.25 -1.82 -14.91
C SER A 75 -10.31 -0.91 -14.27
N PRO A 76 -11.61 -1.21 -14.43
CA PRO A 76 -12.68 -0.45 -13.79
C PRO A 76 -12.63 -0.50 -12.25
N LEU A 77 -12.02 -1.53 -11.68
CA LEU A 77 -11.86 -1.70 -10.23
C LEU A 77 -10.50 -1.19 -9.72
N GLY A 78 -9.66 -0.61 -10.58
CA GLY A 78 -8.32 -0.14 -10.22
C GLY A 78 -7.28 -1.25 -9.98
N ILE A 79 -7.68 -2.51 -10.07
CA ILE A 79 -6.84 -3.70 -10.06
C ILE A 79 -7.53 -4.79 -10.86
N ASP A 80 -6.78 -5.68 -11.51
CA ASP A 80 -7.32 -6.83 -12.25
C ASP A 80 -6.96 -8.18 -11.60
N LYS A 81 -7.62 -9.25 -12.06
CA LYS A 81 -7.44 -10.59 -11.50
C LYS A 81 -6.03 -11.13 -11.71
N ASP A 82 -5.39 -10.82 -12.83
CA ASP A 82 -4.04 -11.33 -13.13
C ASP A 82 -3.01 -10.66 -12.20
N GLN A 83 -3.20 -9.37 -11.88
CA GLN A 83 -2.42 -8.69 -10.85
C GLN A 83 -2.58 -9.39 -9.48
N ILE A 84 -3.80 -9.76 -9.09
CA ILE A 84 -4.06 -10.45 -7.82
C ILE A 84 -3.39 -11.84 -7.81
N TYR A 85 -3.60 -12.66 -8.83
CA TYR A 85 -3.00 -13.99 -8.91
C TYR A 85 -1.46 -13.94 -8.91
N PHE A 86 -0.86 -12.97 -9.57
CA PHE A 86 0.58 -12.78 -9.49
C PHE A 86 1.04 -12.40 -8.09
N LEU A 87 0.33 -11.50 -7.40
CA LEU A 87 0.66 -11.11 -6.03
C LEU A 87 0.53 -12.29 -5.06
N GLU A 88 -0.49 -13.14 -5.20
CA GLU A 88 -0.64 -14.36 -4.39
C GLU A 88 0.56 -15.33 -4.61
N ALA A 89 0.95 -15.58 -5.85
CA ALA A 89 2.12 -16.40 -6.17
C ALA A 89 3.43 -15.76 -5.68
N PHE A 90 3.57 -14.44 -5.83
CA PHE A 90 4.72 -13.68 -5.32
C PHE A 90 4.80 -13.74 -3.79
N MET A 91 3.67 -13.68 -3.10
CA MET A 91 3.64 -13.78 -1.64
C MET A 91 4.00 -15.18 -1.15
N LEU A 92 3.54 -16.23 -1.84
CA LEU A 92 3.97 -17.59 -1.55
C LEU A 92 5.48 -17.76 -1.78
N PHE A 93 6.02 -17.17 -2.84
CA PHE A 93 7.47 -17.14 -3.08
C PHE A 93 8.21 -16.46 -1.92
N CYS A 94 7.77 -15.27 -1.49
CA CYS A 94 8.38 -14.56 -0.35
C CYS A 94 8.30 -15.33 0.97
N LEU A 95 7.26 -16.15 1.16
CA LEU A 95 7.12 -17.02 2.34
C LEU A 95 8.14 -18.18 2.32
N LEU A 96 8.44 -18.74 1.15
CA LEU A 96 9.26 -19.94 1.01
C LEU A 96 10.75 -19.65 0.79
N GLU A 97 11.08 -18.51 0.18
CA GLU A 97 12.46 -18.12 -0.08
C GLU A 97 13.18 -17.75 1.22
N SER A 98 14.45 -18.14 1.35
CA SER A 98 15.28 -17.75 2.48
C SER A 98 15.45 -16.23 2.56
N SER A 99 15.02 -15.63 3.67
CA SER A 99 15.09 -14.19 3.92
C SER A 99 16.00 -13.90 5.12
N PRO A 100 17.33 -13.77 4.92
CA PRO A 100 18.24 -13.39 5.99
C PRO A 100 17.97 -11.96 6.47
N ALA A 101 18.36 -11.66 7.71
CA ALA A 101 18.22 -10.32 8.28
C ALA A 101 18.86 -9.25 7.38
N ILE A 102 18.12 -8.17 7.15
CA ILE A 102 18.55 -7.08 6.28
C ILE A 102 19.61 -6.24 7.00
N SER A 103 20.80 -6.15 6.42
CA SER A 103 21.85 -5.24 6.90
C SER A 103 21.57 -3.79 6.50
N SER A 104 22.22 -2.81 7.14
CA SER A 104 22.11 -1.39 6.75
C SER A 104 22.49 -1.14 5.28
N ARG A 105 23.53 -1.81 4.77
CA ARG A 105 23.87 -1.80 3.35
C ARG A 105 22.76 -2.41 2.50
N GLY A 106 22.21 -3.55 2.93
CA GLY A 106 21.10 -4.22 2.25
C GLY A 106 19.88 -3.31 2.14
N GLN A 107 19.51 -2.62 3.22
CA GLN A 107 18.41 -1.65 3.21
C GLN A 107 18.67 -0.52 2.20
N PHE A 108 19.88 0.05 2.19
CA PHE A 108 20.24 1.07 1.21
C PHE A 108 20.16 0.58 -0.25
N GLU A 109 20.60 -0.65 -0.51
CA GLU A 109 20.50 -1.26 -1.84
C GLU A 109 19.03 -1.48 -2.25
N ILE A 110 18.17 -1.94 -1.34
CA ILE A 110 16.73 -2.09 -1.55
C ILE A 110 16.10 -0.74 -1.88
N ASP A 111 16.26 0.27 -1.01
CA ASP A 111 15.67 1.59 -1.18
C ASP A 111 16.10 2.25 -2.50
N ASN A 112 17.38 2.09 -2.86
CA ASN A 112 17.89 2.65 -4.12
C ASN A 112 17.38 1.89 -5.34
N ASN A 113 17.27 0.56 -5.29
CA ASN A 113 16.69 -0.22 -6.38
C ASN A 113 15.22 0.15 -6.59
N ASP A 114 14.42 0.25 -5.52
CA ASP A 114 13.01 0.63 -5.59
C ASP A 114 12.85 2.00 -6.25
N ARG A 115 13.61 3.00 -5.78
CA ARG A 115 13.64 4.33 -6.38
C ARG A 115 14.06 4.29 -7.85
N LEU A 116 15.10 3.53 -8.18
CA LEU A 116 15.64 3.45 -9.53
C LEU A 116 14.64 2.80 -10.50
N VAL A 117 13.94 1.73 -10.09
CA VAL A 117 12.91 1.08 -10.91
C VAL A 117 11.69 1.98 -11.06
N ALA A 118 11.28 2.70 -10.00
CA ALA A 118 10.15 3.63 -10.09
C ALA A 118 10.39 4.75 -11.12
N HIS A 119 11.61 5.29 -11.22
CA HIS A 119 11.93 6.38 -12.15
C HIS A 119 12.42 5.92 -13.52
N GLU A 120 13.22 4.85 -13.59
CA GLU A 120 13.94 4.42 -14.79
C GLU A 120 13.68 2.95 -15.16
N GLY A 121 12.72 2.26 -14.53
CA GLY A 121 12.54 0.80 -14.64
C GLY A 121 12.35 0.25 -16.06
N ARG A 122 11.92 1.08 -17.02
CA ARG A 122 11.77 0.71 -18.43
C ARG A 122 13.02 0.95 -19.29
N LYS A 123 14.09 1.52 -18.72
CA LYS A 123 15.34 1.83 -19.43
C LYS A 123 16.07 0.53 -19.78
N PRO A 124 16.36 0.27 -21.07
CA PRO A 124 17.11 -0.91 -21.47
C PRO A 124 18.48 -0.97 -20.78
N GLY A 125 18.84 -2.14 -20.26
CA GLY A 125 20.12 -2.36 -19.59
C GLY A 125 20.26 -1.75 -18.19
N LEU A 126 19.17 -1.28 -17.57
CA LEU A 126 19.17 -0.75 -16.20
C LEU A 126 19.86 -1.74 -15.24
N LYS A 127 20.74 -1.20 -14.39
CA LYS A 127 21.52 -1.97 -13.42
C LYS A 127 20.98 -1.76 -12.00
N LEU A 128 20.84 -2.84 -11.26
CA LEU A 128 20.46 -2.90 -9.86
C LEU A 128 21.66 -3.37 -9.03
N MET A 129 21.60 -3.14 -7.71
CA MET A 129 22.58 -3.63 -6.75
C MET A 129 21.96 -4.71 -5.86
N HIS A 130 22.63 -5.85 -5.72
CA HIS A 130 22.19 -6.92 -4.83
C HIS A 130 23.38 -7.56 -4.15
N GLN A 131 23.41 -7.53 -2.81
CA GLN A 131 24.52 -8.05 -2.00
C GLN A 131 25.87 -7.47 -2.44
N GLY A 132 25.87 -6.19 -2.77
CA GLY A 132 27.05 -5.49 -3.26
C GLY A 132 27.51 -5.83 -4.68
N GLN A 133 26.78 -6.64 -5.42
CA GLN A 133 27.05 -6.96 -6.81
C GLN A 133 26.08 -6.23 -7.74
N SER A 134 26.59 -5.78 -8.89
CA SER A 134 25.74 -5.17 -9.92
C SER A 134 25.14 -6.25 -10.83
N THR A 135 23.82 -6.22 -11.01
CA THR A 135 23.09 -7.10 -11.94
C THR A 135 22.16 -6.29 -12.82
N SER A 136 21.76 -6.79 -13.99
CA SER A 136 20.73 -6.10 -14.78
C SER A 136 19.34 -6.36 -14.21
N LEU A 137 18.43 -5.38 -14.34
CA LEU A 137 17.01 -5.55 -14.01
C LEU A 137 16.43 -6.77 -14.70
N LYS A 138 16.73 -6.92 -16.00
CA LYS A 138 16.28 -8.05 -16.82
C LYS A 138 16.68 -9.40 -16.19
N LYS A 139 17.97 -9.57 -15.87
CA LYS A 139 18.47 -10.82 -15.29
C LYS A 139 17.83 -11.10 -13.92
N CYS A 140 17.73 -10.07 -13.08
CA CYS A 140 17.07 -10.17 -11.77
C CYS A 140 15.59 -10.59 -11.91
N GLY A 141 14.84 -9.92 -12.79
CA GLY A 141 13.44 -10.20 -13.05
C GLY A 141 13.20 -11.60 -13.61
N GLU A 142 14.02 -12.06 -14.56
CA GLU A 142 13.95 -13.42 -15.10
C GLU A 142 14.19 -14.48 -14.01
N ASP A 143 15.19 -14.27 -13.16
CA ASP A 143 15.52 -15.22 -12.09
C ASP A 143 14.40 -15.26 -11.03
N LEU A 144 13.82 -14.11 -10.68
CA LEU A 144 12.67 -14.02 -9.76
C LEU A 144 11.41 -14.65 -10.38
N CYS A 145 11.07 -14.34 -11.63
CA CYS A 145 9.86 -14.85 -12.28
C CYS A 145 9.86 -16.39 -12.34
N LYS A 146 11.02 -17.04 -12.57
CA LYS A 146 11.13 -18.51 -12.55
C LYS A 146 10.80 -19.11 -11.17
N LYS A 147 11.25 -18.46 -10.09
CA LYS A 147 10.96 -18.92 -8.73
C LYS A 147 9.48 -18.71 -8.37
N ILE A 148 8.92 -17.57 -8.77
CA ILE A 148 7.49 -17.26 -8.59
C ILE A 148 6.63 -18.23 -9.39
N GLU A 149 7.01 -18.57 -10.63
CA GLU A 149 6.31 -19.56 -11.45
C GLU A 149 6.28 -20.94 -10.78
N SER A 150 7.37 -21.35 -10.15
CA SER A 150 7.42 -22.60 -9.38
C SER A 150 6.44 -22.60 -8.21
N CYS A 151 6.21 -21.44 -7.58
CA CYS A 151 5.21 -21.28 -6.53
C CYS A 151 3.78 -21.26 -7.09
N ALA A 152 3.57 -20.62 -8.24
CA ALA A 152 2.27 -20.55 -8.90
C ALA A 152 1.73 -21.93 -9.28
N GLN A 153 2.61 -22.88 -9.64
CA GLN A 153 2.25 -24.27 -9.92
C GLN A 153 1.61 -24.99 -8.72
N LEU A 154 1.83 -24.50 -7.49
CA LEU A 154 1.22 -25.04 -6.27
C LEU A 154 -0.17 -24.46 -5.99
N LEU A 155 -0.55 -23.37 -6.68
CA LEU A 155 -1.80 -22.64 -6.44
C LEU A 155 -2.87 -23.01 -7.46
N SER A 156 -2.75 -22.55 -8.71
CA SER A 156 -3.71 -22.87 -9.78
C SER A 156 -3.17 -22.59 -11.18
N LYS A 157 -3.90 -23.02 -12.21
CA LYS A 157 -3.56 -22.71 -13.61
C LYS A 157 -3.62 -21.20 -13.89
N GLU A 158 -4.57 -20.50 -13.30
CA GLU A 158 -4.75 -19.05 -13.43
C GLU A 158 -3.54 -18.30 -12.88
N HIS A 159 -2.96 -18.76 -11.76
CA HIS A 159 -1.71 -18.23 -11.23
C HIS A 159 -0.54 -18.40 -12.20
N CYS A 160 -0.38 -19.59 -12.77
CA CYS A 160 0.66 -19.83 -13.77
C CYS A 160 0.51 -18.92 -15.00
N ASN A 161 -0.73 -18.72 -15.48
CA ASN A 161 -0.99 -17.83 -16.60
C ASN A 161 -0.63 -16.38 -16.26
N ALA A 162 -1.08 -15.89 -15.09
CA ALA A 162 -0.80 -14.53 -14.64
C ALA A 162 0.71 -14.26 -14.46
N VAL A 163 1.44 -15.20 -13.88
CA VAL A 163 2.90 -15.10 -13.72
C VAL A 163 3.60 -15.07 -15.07
N ASN A 164 3.24 -15.95 -16.00
CA ASN A 164 3.80 -15.95 -17.34
C ASN A 164 3.50 -14.66 -18.10
N ASP A 165 2.28 -14.14 -17.94
CA ASP A 165 1.85 -12.90 -18.58
C ASP A 165 2.62 -11.68 -18.07
N ILE A 166 2.86 -11.59 -16.76
CA ILE A 166 3.66 -10.53 -16.15
C ILE A 166 5.15 -10.71 -16.45
N ALA A 167 5.67 -11.94 -16.48
CA ALA A 167 7.07 -12.21 -16.78
C ALA A 167 7.49 -11.70 -18.17
N ARG A 168 6.59 -11.74 -19.16
CA ARG A 168 6.84 -11.15 -20.50
C ARG A 168 7.20 -9.67 -20.47
N ARG A 169 6.80 -8.94 -19.43
CA ARG A 169 7.09 -7.50 -19.25
C ARG A 169 8.57 -7.26 -18.89
N ILE A 170 9.28 -8.26 -18.36
CA ILE A 170 10.72 -8.19 -18.10
C ILE A 170 11.51 -8.20 -19.41
N ASP A 171 11.09 -9.04 -20.37
CA ASP A 171 11.69 -9.13 -21.69
C ASP A 171 11.30 -7.96 -22.60
N ASN A 172 10.05 -7.53 -22.50
CA ASN A 172 9.50 -6.43 -23.27
C ASN A 172 8.87 -5.36 -22.36
N PRO A 173 9.63 -4.32 -21.98
CA PRO A 173 9.14 -3.23 -21.13
C PRO A 173 7.95 -2.46 -21.71
N ASP A 174 7.69 -2.53 -23.02
CA ASP A 174 6.55 -1.87 -23.64
C ASP A 174 5.20 -2.52 -23.28
N LEU A 175 5.23 -3.73 -22.72
CA LEU A 175 4.05 -4.42 -22.18
C LEU A 175 3.68 -3.99 -20.75
N THR A 176 4.50 -3.13 -20.11
CA THR A 176 4.17 -2.62 -18.78
C THR A 176 3.02 -1.61 -18.85
N PRO A 177 2.15 -1.53 -17.83
CA PRO A 177 1.08 -0.53 -17.80
C PRO A 177 1.60 0.90 -18.00
N SER A 178 2.75 1.26 -17.43
CA SER A 178 3.34 2.58 -17.59
C SER A 178 3.79 2.88 -19.03
N ALA A 179 4.28 1.89 -19.79
CA ALA A 179 4.56 2.05 -21.21
C ALA A 179 3.29 2.17 -22.05
N ILE A 180 2.32 1.29 -21.81
CA ILE A 180 1.03 1.27 -22.51
C ILE A 180 0.31 2.61 -22.33
N THR A 181 0.15 3.07 -21.10
CA THR A 181 -0.47 4.37 -20.78
C THR A 181 0.25 5.51 -21.49
N LEU A 182 1.59 5.56 -21.43
CA LEU A 182 2.35 6.63 -22.08
C LEU A 182 2.25 6.59 -23.61
N SER A 183 2.25 5.40 -24.22
CA SER A 183 2.06 5.24 -25.67
C SER A 183 0.68 5.73 -26.08
N GLN A 184 -0.37 5.28 -25.39
CA GLN A 184 -1.74 5.67 -25.70
C GLN A 184 -1.97 7.18 -25.54
N MET A 185 -1.39 7.80 -24.52
CA MET A 185 -1.40 9.26 -24.37
C MET A 185 -0.76 9.96 -25.58
N LYS A 186 0.37 9.46 -26.08
CA LYS A 186 1.04 10.01 -27.26
C LYS A 186 0.23 9.81 -28.53
N ASP A 187 -0.27 8.59 -28.77
CA ASP A 187 -1.03 8.24 -29.97
C ASP A 187 -2.31 9.06 -30.10
N ARG A 188 -2.94 9.39 -28.96
CA ARG A 188 -4.15 10.23 -28.91
C ARG A 188 -3.86 11.72 -28.81
N SER A 189 -2.59 12.13 -28.71
CA SER A 189 -2.18 13.52 -28.44
C SER A 189 -2.87 14.12 -27.21
N GLN A 190 -3.01 13.33 -26.14
CA GLN A 190 -3.69 13.71 -24.90
C GLN A 190 -2.72 13.88 -23.73
N GLY A 191 -2.97 14.89 -22.90
CA GLY A 191 -2.34 14.99 -21.58
C GLY A 191 -2.85 13.90 -20.63
N PHE A 192 -2.13 13.69 -19.53
CA PHE A 192 -2.49 12.67 -18.53
C PHE A 192 -3.93 12.82 -18.04
N PHE A 193 -4.33 14.04 -17.65
CA PHE A 193 -5.68 14.30 -17.14
C PHE A 193 -6.76 13.91 -18.16
N ASP A 194 -6.66 14.36 -19.40
CA ASP A 194 -7.68 14.08 -20.43
C ASP A 194 -7.79 12.59 -20.73
N TYR A 195 -6.65 11.90 -20.81
CA TYR A 195 -6.61 10.47 -21.06
C TYR A 195 -7.26 9.69 -19.90
N ILE A 196 -6.86 9.94 -18.65
CA ILE A 196 -7.41 9.23 -17.48
C ILE A 196 -8.88 9.60 -17.22
N ASN A 197 -9.27 10.85 -17.44
CA ASN A 197 -10.65 11.30 -17.31
C ASN A 197 -11.59 10.60 -18.31
N SER A 198 -11.07 10.16 -19.46
CA SER A 198 -11.86 9.36 -20.42
C SER A 198 -12.28 8.01 -19.82
N PHE A 199 -11.37 7.32 -19.11
CA PHE A 199 -11.69 6.09 -18.39
C PHE A 199 -12.65 6.34 -17.23
N ALA A 200 -12.42 7.39 -16.45
CA ALA A 200 -13.32 7.73 -15.33
C ALA A 200 -14.77 7.95 -15.79
N LYS A 201 -14.96 8.66 -16.91
CA LYS A 201 -16.29 8.85 -17.52
C LYS A 201 -16.89 7.55 -18.05
N GLN A 202 -16.07 6.74 -18.74
CA GLN A 202 -16.50 5.46 -19.27
C GLN A 202 -16.96 4.53 -18.14
N TYR A 203 -16.12 4.32 -17.13
CA TYR A 203 -16.43 3.44 -16.00
C TYR A 203 -17.64 3.94 -15.20
N ARG A 204 -17.82 5.26 -15.06
CA ARG A 204 -19.04 5.80 -14.46
C ARG A 204 -20.29 5.39 -15.24
N ILE A 205 -20.28 5.52 -16.58
CA ILE A 205 -21.41 5.12 -17.42
C ILE A 205 -21.66 3.63 -17.27
N ASP A 206 -20.60 2.82 -17.36
CA ASP A 206 -20.67 1.37 -17.23
C ASP A 206 -21.30 0.99 -15.89
N PHE A 207 -20.77 1.43 -14.75
CA PHE A 207 -21.32 1.11 -13.42
C PHE A 207 -22.78 1.56 -13.25
N LEU A 208 -23.17 2.72 -13.76
CA LEU A 208 -24.56 3.21 -13.68
C LEU A 208 -25.53 2.44 -14.59
N SER A 209 -25.02 1.75 -15.61
CA SER A 209 -25.84 0.95 -16.52
C SER A 209 -26.12 -0.48 -16.02
N HIS A 210 -25.42 -0.94 -14.98
CA HIS A 210 -25.63 -2.27 -14.43
C HIS A 210 -26.94 -2.33 -13.64
N GLU A 211 -27.68 -3.43 -13.79
CA GLU A 211 -28.79 -3.71 -12.88
C GLU A 211 -28.24 -3.92 -11.46
N ILE A 212 -28.88 -3.28 -10.50
CA ILE A 212 -28.49 -3.40 -9.09
C ILE A 212 -29.14 -4.65 -8.48
N ASP A 213 -28.38 -5.38 -7.67
CA ASP A 213 -28.96 -6.35 -6.75
C ASP A 213 -29.67 -5.60 -5.62
N GLN A 214 -30.99 -5.51 -5.71
CA GLN A 214 -31.81 -4.78 -4.74
C GLN A 214 -31.63 -5.34 -3.31
N GLN A 215 -31.40 -6.64 -3.15
CA GLN A 215 -31.19 -7.22 -1.82
C GLN A 215 -29.87 -6.74 -1.22
N HIS A 216 -28.81 -6.72 -2.03
CA HIS A 216 -27.52 -6.20 -1.62
C HIS A 216 -27.58 -4.70 -1.30
N PHE A 217 -28.24 -3.89 -2.13
CA PHE A 217 -28.37 -2.45 -1.88
C PHE A 217 -29.20 -2.15 -0.63
N ASN A 218 -30.29 -2.88 -0.39
CA ASN A 218 -31.04 -2.76 0.87
C ASN A 218 -30.19 -3.11 2.10
N TYR A 219 -29.24 -4.04 1.96
CA TYR A 219 -28.26 -4.32 3.02
C TYR A 219 -27.30 -3.14 3.21
N LEU A 220 -26.76 -2.55 2.14
CA LEU A 220 -25.88 -1.38 2.22
C LEU A 220 -26.57 -0.16 2.83
N ASP A 221 -27.84 0.08 2.49
CA ASP A 221 -28.63 1.16 3.10
C ASP A 221 -28.76 0.99 4.62
N LYS A 222 -28.99 -0.25 5.08
CA LYS A 222 -28.99 -0.57 6.51
C LYS A 222 -27.62 -0.37 7.15
N GLN A 223 -26.53 -0.72 6.46
CA GLN A 223 -25.18 -0.47 6.97
C GLN A 223 -24.89 1.03 7.10
N ALA A 224 -25.34 1.85 6.14
CA ALA A 224 -25.19 3.30 6.21
C ALA A 224 -25.96 3.90 7.40
N GLN A 225 -27.20 3.45 7.62
CA GLN A 225 -27.97 3.86 8.81
C GLN A 225 -27.27 3.43 10.10
N PHE A 226 -26.87 2.16 10.18
CA PHE A 226 -26.18 1.61 11.34
C PHE A 226 -24.87 2.35 11.66
N SER A 227 -24.09 2.74 10.64
CA SER A 227 -22.85 3.50 10.87
C SER A 227 -23.12 4.88 11.48
N CYS A 228 -24.21 5.54 11.08
CA CYS A 228 -24.61 6.83 11.66
C CYS A 228 -25.07 6.67 13.11
N GLU A 229 -25.84 5.62 13.40
CA GLU A 229 -26.27 5.30 14.77
C GLU A 229 -25.05 5.03 15.67
N LYS A 230 -24.08 4.25 15.18
CA LYS A 230 -22.83 3.96 15.90
C LYS A 230 -22.00 5.23 16.15
N GLN A 231 -21.88 6.10 15.16
CA GLN A 231 -21.21 7.40 15.35
C GLN A 231 -21.90 8.22 16.46
N ALA A 232 -23.24 8.33 16.43
CA ALA A 232 -23.99 9.07 17.44
C ALA A 232 -23.97 8.42 18.83
N GLU A 233 -23.77 7.11 18.91
CA GLU A 233 -23.49 6.41 20.18
C GLU A 233 -22.13 6.82 20.75
N ILE A 234 -21.08 6.83 19.93
CA ILE A 234 -19.73 7.27 20.34
C ILE A 234 -19.76 8.71 20.83
N GLU A 235 -20.35 9.63 20.04
CA GLU A 235 -20.44 11.05 20.39
C GLU A 235 -21.24 11.31 21.68
N ARG A 236 -22.22 10.46 22.01
CA ARG A 236 -22.98 10.54 23.27
C ARG A 236 -22.26 9.89 24.45
N ALA A 237 -21.36 8.95 24.18
CA ALA A 237 -20.59 8.23 25.19
C ALA A 237 -19.33 8.99 25.62
N ASP A 238 -18.89 10.00 24.85
CA ASP A 238 -17.75 10.85 25.19
C ASP A 238 -17.97 11.56 26.55
N ASP A 239 -17.08 11.27 27.49
CA ASP A 239 -17.10 11.79 28.87
C ASP A 239 -15.92 12.73 29.17
N VAL A 240 -14.99 12.86 28.23
CA VAL A 240 -13.79 13.71 28.33
C VAL A 240 -13.74 14.74 27.20
N SER A 241 -13.05 15.85 27.44
CA SER A 241 -12.77 16.81 26.37
C SER A 241 -11.80 16.22 25.35
N PHE A 242 -11.83 16.70 24.11
CA PHE A 242 -10.86 16.27 23.09
C PHE A 242 -9.40 16.51 23.51
N ASP A 243 -9.13 17.61 24.23
CA ASP A 243 -7.81 17.90 24.79
C ASP A 243 -7.36 16.79 25.77
N GLN A 244 -8.28 16.35 26.64
CA GLN A 244 -8.01 15.29 27.62
C GLN A 244 -7.87 13.92 26.93
N PHE A 245 -8.72 13.62 25.95
CA PHE A 245 -8.61 12.41 25.13
C PHE A 245 -7.22 12.29 24.49
N LEU A 246 -6.69 13.37 23.89
CA LEU A 246 -5.36 13.35 23.28
C LEU A 246 -4.25 13.13 24.31
N VAL A 247 -4.35 13.75 25.49
CA VAL A 247 -3.40 13.52 26.58
C VAL A 247 -3.37 12.04 26.96
N ASP A 248 -4.53 11.41 27.12
CA ASP A 248 -4.63 10.01 27.54
C ASP A 248 -4.22 9.04 26.42
N TYR A 249 -4.60 9.35 25.18
CA TYR A 249 -4.16 8.62 23.99
C TYR A 249 -2.64 8.54 23.91
N PHE A 250 -1.91 9.65 24.13
CA PHE A 250 -0.45 9.63 24.06
C PHE A 250 0.25 9.10 25.32
N LYS A 251 -0.40 9.13 26.49
CA LYS A 251 0.12 8.50 27.73
C LYS A 251 0.13 6.97 27.66
N GLN A 252 -0.86 6.36 27.01
CA GLN A 252 -1.03 4.91 26.94
C GLN A 252 0.04 4.19 26.09
N SER A 253 1.02 4.89 25.53
CA SER A 253 2.21 4.26 24.94
C SER A 253 3.19 3.98 26.08
N PRO A 254 3.33 2.74 26.62
CA PRO A 254 4.16 2.50 27.78
C PRO A 254 5.60 2.91 27.47
N CYS A 255 6.21 3.65 28.39
CA CYS A 255 7.66 3.60 28.56
C CYS A 255 8.00 2.12 28.77
N ASP A 256 8.78 1.53 27.87
CA ASP A 256 9.54 0.35 28.25
C ASP A 256 10.44 0.84 29.41
N GLU A 257 10.13 0.42 30.64
CA GLU A 257 11.04 0.62 31.78
C GLU A 257 12.36 -0.11 31.49
N PRO A 258 13.50 0.46 31.94
CA PRO A 258 14.85 0.04 31.55
C PRO A 258 15.22 -1.39 31.95
#